data_AF-A0A562JFL6-F1
#
_entry.id   AF-A0A562JFL6-F1
#
_cell.length_a   1.000
_cell.length_b   1.000
_cell.length_c   1.000
_cell.angle_alpha   90.00
_cell.angle_beta   90.00
_cell.angle_gamma   90.00
#
_symmetry.space_group_name_H-M   'P 1'
#
loop_
_entity.id
_entity.type
_entity.pdbx_description
1 polymer ?
#
loop_
_entity_poly.entity_id
_entity_poly.type
_entity_poly.pdbx_seq_one_letter_code
_entity_poly.pdbx_strand_id
1 'polypeptide(L)'
;MNKKLIGITLLLCLSTVFFAYRSFNLNNQLEQSNDIIDSITWSELINLNNSLHRISNELMDYDHNLDEKELYFTLIGKESSRLNEIGVNLQKLLSSDNLIYEEYIWKISVFINDITSGRLIDEEKIHQVAVVIDKQQMDLQNMFFSYNAIGVSGVNNAENIEQIKDILNIIIDEINEVN
;
A
#
# COMPACT_ATOMS: atom_id res chain seq x y z
N MET A 1 -18.99 -42.38 -46.91
CA MET A 1 -18.75 -41.50 -45.75
C MET A 1 -20.05 -40.79 -45.39
N ASN A 2 -20.52 -40.89 -44.14
CA ASN A 2 -21.85 -40.40 -43.76
C ASN A 2 -21.82 -38.87 -43.59
N LYS A 3 -22.56 -38.12 -44.43
CA LYS A 3 -22.57 -36.64 -44.42
C LYS A 3 -22.95 -36.06 -43.05
N LYS A 4 -23.79 -36.76 -42.28
CA LYS A 4 -24.14 -36.37 -40.90
C LYS A 4 -22.95 -36.47 -39.96
N LEU A 5 -22.13 -37.51 -40.10
CA LEU A 5 -20.93 -37.70 -39.27
C LEU A 5 -19.91 -36.59 -39.53
N ILE A 6 -19.69 -36.24 -40.80
CA ILE A 6 -18.79 -35.14 -41.20
C ILE A 6 -19.27 -33.81 -40.60
N GLY A 7 -20.57 -33.53 -40.68
CA GLY A 7 -21.17 -32.33 -40.11
C GLY A 7 -20.98 -32.24 -38.59
N ILE A 8 -21.18 -33.35 -37.87
CA ILE A 8 -20.97 -33.40 -36.41
C ILE A 8 -19.50 -33.20 -36.06
N THR A 9 -18.57 -33.83 -36.79
CA THR A 9 -17.13 -33.66 -36.56
C THR A 9 -16.69 -32.21 -36.79
N LEU A 10 -17.17 -31.56 -37.86
CA LEU A 10 -16.90 -30.13 -38.12
C LEU A 10 -17.42 -29.23 -36.99
N LEU A 11 -18.61 -29.52 -36.46
CA LEU A 11 -19.23 -28.74 -35.39
C LEU A 11 -18.45 -28.87 -34.07
N LEU A 12 -17.93 -30.07 -33.77
CA LEU A 12 -17.06 -30.30 -32.62
C LEU A 12 -15.69 -29.61 -32.78
N CYS A 13 -15.11 -29.59 -33.98
CA CYS A 13 -13.87 -28.86 -34.23
C CYS A 13 -14.07 -27.33 -34.11
N LEU A 14 -15.20 -26.81 -34.61
CA LEU A 14 -15.50 -25.38 -34.50
C LEU A 14 -15.77 -24.96 -33.06
N SER A 15 -16.45 -25.80 -32.27
CA SER A 15 -16.69 -25.49 -30.86
C SER A 15 -15.39 -25.47 -30.04
N THR A 16 -14.48 -26.42 -30.24
CA THR A 16 -13.18 -26.42 -29.54
C THR A 16 -12.32 -25.21 -29.91
N VAL A 17 -12.27 -24.82 -31.18
CA VAL A 17 -11.58 -23.60 -31.62
C VAL A 17 -12.20 -22.36 -30.99
N PHE A 18 -13.53 -22.27 -30.95
CA PHE A 18 -14.24 -21.16 -30.30
C PHE A 18 -13.94 -21.08 -28.79
N PHE A 19 -13.98 -22.21 -28.08
CA PHE A 19 -13.64 -22.26 -26.65
C PHE A 19 -12.18 -21.90 -26.40
N ALA A 20 -11.24 -22.38 -27.21
CA ALA A 20 -9.83 -22.04 -27.11
C ALA A 20 -9.59 -20.53 -27.33
N TYR A 21 -10.20 -19.94 -28.37
CA TYR A 21 -10.13 -18.51 -28.63
C TYR A 21 -10.74 -17.67 -27.50
N ARG A 22 -11.91 -18.07 -26.99
CA ARG A 22 -12.57 -17.38 -25.87
C ARG A 22 -11.74 -17.45 -24.60
N SER A 23 -11.14 -18.60 -24.31
CA SER A 23 -10.24 -18.80 -23.16
C SER A 23 -9.01 -17.90 -23.26
N PHE A 24 -8.37 -17.86 -24.44
CA PHE A 24 -7.23 -16.98 -24.70
C PHE A 24 -7.57 -15.50 -24.51
N ASN A 25 -8.71 -15.04 -25.06
CA ASN A 25 -9.13 -13.65 -24.91
C ASN A 25 -9.46 -13.28 -23.46
N LEU A 26 -10.09 -14.20 -22.69
CA LEU A 26 -10.35 -13.99 -21.27
C LEU A 26 -9.05 -13.90 -20.46
N ASN A 27 -8.07 -14.76 -20.74
CA ASN A 27 -6.79 -14.71 -20.06
C ASN A 27 -6.05 -13.40 -20.33
N ASN A 28 -6.02 -12.92 -21.59
CA ASN A 28 -5.42 -11.62 -21.91
C ASN A 28 -6.12 -10.46 -21.18
N GLN A 29 -7.46 -10.51 -21.04
CA GLN A 29 -8.19 -9.49 -20.28
C GLN A 29 -7.87 -9.54 -18.79
N LEU A 30 -7.69 -10.73 -18.22
CA LEU A 30 -7.28 -10.91 -16.83
C LEU A 30 -5.84 -10.42 -16.60
N GLU A 31 -4.90 -10.75 -17.48
CA GLU A 31 -3.52 -10.25 -17.42
C GLU A 31 -3.47 -8.73 -17.46
N GLN A 32 -4.17 -8.10 -18.41
CA GLN A 32 -4.27 -6.64 -18.48
C GLN A 32 -4.90 -6.03 -17.22
N SER A 33 -5.91 -6.69 -16.64
CA SER A 33 -6.51 -6.23 -15.39
C SER A 33 -5.53 -6.33 -14.21
N ASN A 34 -4.75 -7.40 -14.13
CA ASN A 34 -3.75 -7.59 -13.09
C ASN A 34 -2.62 -6.55 -13.21
N ASP A 35 -2.12 -6.29 -14.43
CA ASP A 35 -1.10 -5.27 -14.67
C ASP A 35 -1.57 -3.87 -14.22
N ILE A 36 -2.85 -3.55 -14.43
CA ILE A 36 -3.45 -2.30 -13.95
C ILE A 36 -3.50 -2.27 -12.42
N ILE A 37 -3.98 -3.35 -11.78
CA ILE A 37 -4.05 -3.44 -10.31
C ILE A 37 -2.65 -3.31 -9.71
N ASP A 38 -1.66 -4.00 -10.27
CA ASP A 38 -0.27 -3.96 -9.84
C ASP A 38 0.32 -2.55 -10.00
N SER A 39 0.05 -1.88 -11.13
CA SER A 39 0.50 -0.49 -11.33
C SER A 39 -0.12 0.49 -10.32
N ILE A 40 -1.41 0.33 -9.98
CA ILE A 40 -2.07 1.20 -9.00
C ILE A 40 -1.55 0.89 -7.60
N THR A 41 -1.43 -0.40 -7.25
CA THR A 41 -0.89 -0.85 -5.96
C THR A 41 0.53 -0.31 -5.75
N TRP A 42 1.38 -0.44 -6.76
CA TRP A 42 2.71 0.15 -6.76
C TRP A 42 2.67 1.66 -6.48
N SER A 43 1.83 2.40 -7.21
CA SER A 43 1.69 3.84 -7.02
C SER A 43 1.27 4.18 -5.58
N GLU A 44 0.34 3.44 -4.99
CA GLU A 44 -0.12 3.67 -3.62
C GLU A 44 0.96 3.35 -2.58
N LEU A 45 1.77 2.31 -2.81
CA LEU A 45 2.89 1.98 -1.94
C LEU A 45 4.04 3.01 -2.03
N ILE A 46 4.31 3.53 -3.21
CA ILE A 46 5.23 4.67 -3.36
C ILE A 46 4.67 5.92 -2.67
N ASN A 47 3.36 6.17 -2.77
CA ASN A 47 2.72 7.26 -2.04
C ASN A 47 2.81 7.08 -0.51
N LEU A 48 2.64 5.84 -0.02
CA LEU A 48 2.83 5.49 1.39
C LEU A 48 4.25 5.83 1.83
N ASN A 49 5.26 5.33 1.12
CA ASN A 49 6.67 5.62 1.40
C ASN A 49 6.95 7.12 1.49
N ASN A 50 6.46 7.89 0.51
CA ASN A 50 6.65 9.34 0.47
C ASN A 50 5.92 10.06 1.61
N SER A 51 4.73 9.59 2.00
CA SER A 51 3.98 10.18 3.12
C SER A 51 4.69 9.89 4.45
N LEU A 52 5.15 8.65 4.65
CA LEU A 52 5.95 8.29 5.84
C LEU A 52 7.22 9.12 5.95
N HIS A 53 7.94 9.34 4.85
CA HIS A 53 9.13 10.20 4.85
C HIS A 53 8.82 11.66 5.22
N ARG A 54 7.69 12.21 4.76
CA ARG A 54 7.27 13.56 5.16
C ARG A 54 6.91 13.60 6.63
N ILE A 55 6.13 12.63 7.08
CA ILE A 55 5.73 12.51 8.48
C ILE A 55 6.94 12.42 9.39
N SER A 56 7.93 11.58 9.08
CA SER A 56 9.13 11.49 9.91
C SER A 56 9.87 12.81 9.99
N ASN A 57 10.08 13.50 8.86
CA ASN A 57 10.77 14.80 8.85
C ASN A 57 10.02 15.85 9.68
N GLU A 58 8.69 15.98 9.48
CA GLU A 58 7.89 16.95 10.25
C GLU A 58 7.91 16.58 11.74
N LEU A 59 7.72 15.31 12.09
CA LEU A 59 7.74 14.87 13.50
C LEU A 59 9.11 15.06 14.15
N MET A 60 10.22 14.92 13.43
CA MET A 60 11.56 15.22 13.95
C MET A 60 11.72 16.70 14.30
N ASP A 61 11.06 17.59 13.56
CA ASP A 61 11.09 19.04 13.79
C ASP A 61 10.02 19.50 14.80
N TYR A 62 9.25 18.57 15.41
CA TYR A 62 8.24 18.91 16.39
C TYR A 62 8.85 19.57 17.64
N ASP A 63 8.38 20.77 17.96
CA ASP A 63 8.60 21.45 19.24
C ASP A 63 7.23 21.99 19.72
N HIS A 64 6.86 21.64 20.96
CA HIS A 64 5.57 21.99 21.52
C HIS A 64 5.35 23.51 21.59
N ASN A 65 6.44 24.28 21.70
CA ASN A 65 6.46 25.73 21.81
C ASN A 65 6.69 26.45 20.47
N LEU A 66 6.57 25.75 19.33
CA LEU A 66 6.69 26.33 18.00
C LEU A 66 5.83 27.59 17.83
N ASP A 67 6.45 28.69 17.41
CA ASP A 67 5.76 29.94 17.06
C ASP A 67 4.77 29.77 15.89
N GLU A 68 5.03 28.79 14.99
CA GLU A 68 4.22 28.47 13.80
C GLU A 68 3.40 27.18 13.95
N LYS A 69 2.98 26.85 15.18
CA LYS A 69 2.27 25.60 15.52
C LYS A 69 1.04 25.29 14.65
N GLU A 70 0.29 26.30 14.23
CA GLU A 70 -0.89 26.13 13.36
C GLU A 70 -0.50 25.65 11.96
N LEU A 71 0.57 26.20 11.38
CA LEU A 71 1.07 25.80 10.07
C LEU A 71 1.61 24.37 10.13
N TYR A 72 2.40 24.07 11.15
CA TYR A 72 2.93 22.74 11.41
C TYR A 72 1.81 21.69 11.53
N PHE A 73 0.80 21.94 12.37
CA PHE A 73 -0.33 21.01 12.53
C PHE A 73 -1.17 20.88 11.26
N THR A 74 -1.27 21.94 10.46
CA THR A 74 -1.93 21.87 9.16
C THR A 74 -1.16 20.96 8.19
N LEU A 75 0.16 21.06 8.15
CA LEU A 75 1.02 20.25 7.27
C LEU A 75 0.93 18.77 7.65
N ILE A 76 1.14 18.44 8.93
CA ILE A 76 1.13 17.05 9.36
C ILE A 76 -0.28 16.42 9.38
N GLY A 77 -1.32 17.21 9.69
CA GLY A 77 -2.71 16.77 9.58
C GLY A 77 -3.14 16.45 8.14
N LYS A 78 -2.57 17.16 7.15
CA LYS A 78 -2.76 16.84 5.74
C LYS A 78 -2.13 15.49 5.38
N GLU A 79 -0.96 15.17 5.92
CA GLU A 79 -0.33 13.87 5.69
C GLU A 79 -1.10 12.73 6.40
N SER A 80 -1.70 12.95 7.58
CA SER A 80 -2.64 11.98 8.18
C SER A 80 -3.84 11.69 7.28
N SER A 81 -4.44 12.74 6.68
CA SER A 81 -5.55 12.56 5.73
C SER A 81 -5.11 11.79 4.48
N ARG A 82 -3.88 12.04 4.01
CA ARG A 82 -3.29 11.35 2.87
C ARG A 82 -3.02 9.87 3.16
N LEU A 83 -2.46 9.55 4.32
CA LEU A 83 -2.27 8.16 4.78
C LEU A 83 -3.61 7.41 4.80
N ASN A 84 -4.65 8.05 5.32
CA ASN A 84 -5.98 7.47 5.35
C ASN A 84 -6.51 7.13 3.94
N GLU A 85 -6.33 8.04 2.97
CA GLU A 85 -6.71 7.79 1.56
C GLU A 85 -5.90 6.64 0.95
N ILE A 86 -4.57 6.65 1.13
CA ILE A 86 -3.67 5.60 0.65
C ILE A 86 -4.08 4.23 1.23
N GLY A 87 -4.31 4.18 2.54
CA GLY A 87 -4.71 2.95 3.23
C GLY A 87 -6.04 2.39 2.71
N VAL A 88 -7.06 3.24 2.58
CA VAL A 88 -8.35 2.83 2.01
C VAL A 88 -8.20 2.34 0.56
N ASN A 89 -7.31 2.93 -0.23
CA ASN A 89 -7.05 2.47 -1.60
C ASN A 89 -6.33 1.12 -1.62
N LEU A 90 -5.28 0.95 -0.81
CA LEU A 90 -4.56 -0.32 -0.68
C LEU A 90 -5.48 -1.45 -0.20
N GLN A 91 -6.36 -1.18 0.76
CA GLN A 91 -7.35 -2.14 1.26
C GLN A 91 -8.29 -2.65 0.14
N LYS A 92 -8.68 -1.76 -0.78
CA LYS A 92 -9.53 -2.14 -1.93
C LYS A 92 -8.76 -2.96 -2.97
N LEU A 93 -7.47 -2.71 -3.13
CA LEU A 93 -6.63 -3.34 -4.16
C LEU A 93 -6.11 -4.72 -3.73
N LEU A 94 -5.74 -4.89 -2.46
CA LEU A 94 -5.04 -6.07 -1.93
C LEU A 94 -5.98 -7.20 -1.45
N SER A 95 -7.26 -7.18 -1.85
CA SER A 95 -8.34 -8.08 -1.42
C SER A 95 -8.81 -7.89 0.04
N SER A 96 -10.04 -8.35 0.34
CA SER A 96 -10.73 -8.11 1.61
C SER A 96 -10.09 -8.75 2.84
N ASP A 97 -9.27 -9.79 2.65
CA ASP A 97 -8.67 -10.55 3.75
C ASP A 97 -7.39 -9.89 4.26
N ASN A 98 -6.92 -8.84 3.57
CA ASN A 98 -5.71 -8.13 3.91
C ASN A 98 -6.05 -6.81 4.60
N LEU A 99 -6.03 -6.77 5.93
CA LEU A 99 -6.42 -5.61 6.74
C LEU A 99 -5.29 -4.56 6.88
N ILE A 100 -4.54 -4.31 5.80
CA ILE A 100 -3.38 -3.41 5.82
C ILE A 100 -3.75 -1.99 6.30
N TYR A 101 -4.99 -1.57 6.01
CA TYR A 101 -5.46 -0.26 6.44
C TYR A 101 -5.76 -0.23 7.94
N GLU A 102 -6.68 -1.07 8.40
CA GLU A 102 -7.15 -1.08 9.79
C GLU A 102 -6.06 -1.50 10.78
N GLU A 103 -5.26 -2.50 10.42
CA GLU A 103 -4.24 -3.03 11.32
C GLU A 103 -2.99 -2.17 11.37
N TYR A 104 -2.71 -1.38 10.31
CA TYR A 104 -1.45 -0.66 10.17
C TYR A 104 -1.58 0.84 9.91
N ILE A 105 -1.99 1.23 8.70
CA ILE A 105 -1.93 2.63 8.25
C ILE A 105 -2.85 3.54 9.08
N TRP A 106 -4.01 3.04 9.50
CA TRP A 106 -4.94 3.77 10.34
C TRP A 106 -4.34 4.12 11.71
N LYS A 107 -3.56 3.22 12.31
CA LYS A 107 -2.93 3.47 13.62
C LYS A 107 -1.90 4.60 13.57
N ILE A 108 -1.12 4.66 12.48
CA ILE A 108 -0.18 5.78 12.23
C ILE A 108 -0.96 7.09 12.07
N SER A 109 -2.08 7.05 11.34
CA SER A 109 -2.95 8.22 11.14
C SER A 109 -3.56 8.73 12.45
N VAL A 110 -3.96 7.82 13.34
CA VAL A 110 -4.48 8.12 14.69
C VAL A 110 -3.41 8.75 15.56
N PHE A 111 -2.19 8.21 15.57
CA PHE A 111 -1.06 8.78 16.30
C PHE A 111 -0.78 10.24 15.88
N ILE A 112 -0.76 10.52 14.57
CA ILE A 112 -0.61 11.90 14.08
C ILE A 112 -1.77 12.78 14.56
N ASN A 113 -3.00 12.26 14.52
CA ASN A 113 -4.17 13.01 14.98
C ASN A 113 -4.11 13.32 16.49
N ASP A 114 -3.53 12.42 17.30
CA ASP A 114 -3.29 12.65 18.73
C ASP A 114 -2.32 13.80 18.96
N ILE A 115 -1.28 13.93 18.13
CA ILE A 115 -0.35 15.06 18.16
C ILE A 115 -1.06 16.36 17.76
N THR A 116 -1.77 16.37 16.62
CA THR A 116 -2.42 17.60 16.12
C THR A 116 -3.57 18.09 16.99
N SER A 117 -4.22 17.18 17.71
CA SER A 117 -5.29 17.53 18.67
C SER A 117 -4.77 17.91 20.06
N GLY A 118 -3.45 17.82 20.28
CA GLY A 118 -2.81 18.10 21.56
C GLY A 118 -3.05 17.03 22.63
N ARG A 119 -3.49 15.82 22.24
CA ARG A 119 -3.60 14.67 23.15
C ARG A 119 -2.23 14.06 23.45
N LEU A 120 -1.30 14.12 22.49
CA LEU A 120 0.10 13.77 22.66
C LEU A 120 0.96 15.02 22.45
N ILE A 121 1.74 15.39 23.47
CA ILE A 121 2.58 16.59 23.46
C ILE A 121 4.02 16.32 23.92
N ASP A 122 4.32 15.08 24.28
CA ASP A 122 5.63 14.66 24.76
C ASP A 122 6.59 14.58 23.56
N GLU A 123 7.47 15.57 23.45
CA GLU A 123 8.41 15.72 22.34
C GLU A 123 9.35 14.53 22.21
N GLU A 124 9.86 13.99 23.32
CA GLU A 124 10.81 12.88 23.31
C GLU A 124 10.16 11.63 22.68
N LYS A 125 8.92 11.34 23.08
CA LYS A 125 8.13 10.23 22.52
C LYS A 125 7.82 10.44 21.03
N ILE A 126 7.47 11.66 20.65
CA ILE A 126 7.16 12.00 19.26
C ILE A 126 8.39 11.83 18.38
N HIS A 127 9.55 12.34 18.82
CA HIS A 127 10.83 12.19 18.12
C HIS A 127 11.28 10.73 18.03
N GLN A 128 11.08 9.94 19.09
CA GLN A 128 11.39 8.52 19.10
C GLN A 128 10.62 7.76 18.00
N VAL A 129 9.31 7.98 17.91
CA VAL A 129 8.49 7.40 16.83
C VAL A 129 8.93 7.94 15.46
N ALA A 130 9.27 9.22 15.35
CA ALA A 130 9.74 9.82 14.09
C ALA A 130 10.99 9.13 13.54
N VAL A 131 11.96 8.80 14.40
CA VAL A 131 13.17 8.06 14.05
C VAL A 131 12.83 6.67 13.52
N VAL A 132 11.87 5.98 14.15
CA VAL A 132 11.45 4.65 13.68
C VAL A 132 10.73 4.75 12.34
N ILE A 133 9.82 5.72 12.15
CA ILE A 133 9.17 5.96 10.86
C ILE A 133 10.21 6.23 9.77
N ASP A 134 11.23 7.07 10.04
CA ASP A 134 12.27 7.36 9.05
C ASP A 134 13.05 6.11 8.65
N LYS A 135 13.47 5.30 9.64
CA LYS A 135 14.17 4.06 9.35
C LYS A 135 13.30 3.09 8.54
N GLN A 136 12.04 2.93 8.92
CA GLN A 136 11.13 1.99 8.27
C GLN A 136 10.70 2.45 6.87
N GLN A 137 10.59 3.76 6.61
CA GLN A 137 10.44 4.21 5.22
C GLN A 137 11.68 3.84 4.40
N MET A 138 12.90 3.92 4.95
CA MET A 138 14.10 3.63 4.15
C MET A 138 14.11 2.16 3.74
N ASP A 139 13.61 1.29 4.61
CA ASP A 139 13.43 -0.14 4.32
C ASP A 139 12.41 -0.34 3.19
N LEU A 140 11.26 0.37 3.19
CA LEU A 140 10.32 0.37 2.06
C LEU A 140 10.96 0.91 0.77
N GLN A 141 11.67 2.04 0.84
CA GLN A 141 12.37 2.62 -0.31
C GLN A 141 13.37 1.61 -0.91
N ASN A 142 14.10 0.89 -0.07
CA ASN A 142 15.04 -0.15 -0.52
C ASN A 142 14.33 -1.32 -1.20
N MET A 143 13.13 -1.71 -0.73
CA MET A 143 12.31 -2.72 -1.41
C MET A 143 11.92 -2.28 -2.82
N PHE A 144 11.69 -1.00 -3.07
CA PHE A 144 11.24 -0.49 -4.37
C PHE A 144 12.37 -0.06 -5.31
N PHE A 145 13.55 0.28 -4.80
CA PHE A 145 14.60 0.93 -5.61
C PHE A 145 16.01 0.32 -5.46
N SER A 146 16.19 -0.75 -4.68
CA SER A 146 17.48 -1.46 -4.61
C SER A 146 17.79 -2.31 -5.85
N TYR A 147 18.98 -2.89 -5.90
CA TYR A 147 19.41 -3.78 -6.99
C TYR A 147 18.50 -5.02 -7.17
N ASN A 148 17.87 -5.47 -6.09
CA ASN A 148 16.88 -6.56 -6.09
C ASN A 148 15.46 -6.04 -5.83
N ALA A 149 15.17 -4.82 -6.29
CA ALA A 149 13.88 -4.18 -6.09
C ALA A 149 12.72 -5.02 -6.62
N ILE A 150 11.60 -4.94 -5.90
CA ILE A 150 10.31 -5.44 -6.37
C ILE A 150 9.97 -4.67 -7.64
N GLY A 151 9.62 -5.37 -8.71
CA GLY A 151 9.05 -4.75 -9.91
C GLY A 151 7.55 -4.55 -9.76
N VAL A 152 6.97 -3.67 -10.59
CA VAL A 152 5.51 -3.41 -10.62
C VAL A 152 4.71 -4.71 -10.66
N SER A 153 5.05 -5.64 -11.55
CA SER A 153 4.38 -6.93 -11.75
C SER A 153 4.51 -7.93 -10.59
N GLY A 154 5.25 -7.59 -9.54
CA GLY A 154 5.45 -8.42 -8.35
C GLY A 154 4.91 -7.79 -7.08
N VAL A 155 4.41 -6.56 -7.14
CA VAL A 155 4.12 -5.76 -5.94
C VAL A 155 2.99 -6.34 -5.09
N ASN A 156 1.99 -6.96 -5.73
CA ASN A 156 0.84 -7.57 -5.07
C ASN A 156 1.08 -9.06 -4.72
N ASN A 157 2.33 -9.53 -4.74
CA ASN A 157 2.66 -10.86 -4.26
C ASN A 157 2.54 -10.90 -2.72
N ALA A 158 1.91 -11.95 -2.18
CA ALA A 158 1.72 -12.16 -0.74
C ALA A 158 3.01 -12.00 0.09
N GLU A 159 4.17 -12.48 -0.41
CA GLU A 159 5.45 -12.34 0.29
C GLU A 159 5.87 -10.87 0.43
N ASN A 160 5.75 -10.10 -0.66
CA ASN A 160 6.09 -8.68 -0.68
C ASN A 160 5.14 -7.86 0.20
N ILE A 161 3.85 -8.22 0.18
CA ILE A 161 2.86 -7.56 1.02
C ILE A 161 3.08 -7.88 2.51
N GLU A 162 3.47 -9.09 2.87
CA GLU A 162 3.87 -9.39 4.25
C GLU A 162 5.12 -8.62 4.67
N GLN A 163 6.15 -8.54 3.82
CA GLN A 163 7.32 -7.73 4.14
C GLN A 163 6.97 -6.25 4.40
N ILE A 164 6.03 -5.69 3.62
CA ILE A 164 5.52 -4.32 3.85
C ILE A 164 4.80 -4.24 5.19
N LYS A 165 3.97 -5.23 5.54
CA LYS A 165 3.28 -5.27 6.83
C LYS A 165 4.25 -5.39 8.00
N ASP A 166 5.29 -6.21 7.89
CA ASP A 166 6.32 -6.36 8.92
C ASP A 166 7.00 -5.01 9.20
N ILE A 167 7.34 -4.27 8.15
CA ILE A 167 7.91 -2.92 8.27
C ILE A 167 6.94 -1.95 8.96
N LEU A 168 5.67 -1.97 8.55
CA LEU A 168 4.64 -1.14 9.20
C LEU A 168 4.39 -1.56 10.66
N ASN A 169 4.53 -2.85 10.98
CA ASN A 169 4.34 -3.36 12.33
C ASN A 169 5.38 -2.79 13.28
N ILE A 170 6.63 -2.64 12.84
CA ILE A 170 7.69 -2.03 13.65
C ILE A 170 7.34 -0.59 14.04
N ILE A 171 6.73 0.18 13.13
CA ILE A 171 6.25 1.54 13.43
C ILE A 171 5.15 1.50 14.49
N ILE A 172 4.22 0.56 14.36
CA ILE A 172 3.05 0.45 15.25
C ILE A 172 3.47 -0.01 16.64
N ASP A 173 4.39 -0.96 16.73
CA ASP A 173 4.94 -1.44 17.98
C ASP A 173 5.56 -0.26 18.75
N GLU A 174 6.34 0.58 18.06
CA GLU A 174 6.90 1.80 18.64
C GLU A 174 5.82 2.78 19.11
N ILE A 175 4.79 3.04 18.30
CA ILE A 175 3.65 3.89 18.67
C ILE A 175 2.95 3.36 19.93
N ASN A 176 2.81 2.05 20.06
CA ASN A 176 2.16 1.43 21.21
C ASN A 176 3.04 1.45 22.47
N GLU A 177 4.37 1.46 22.33
CA GLU A 177 5.30 1.57 23.46
C GLU A 177 5.31 2.97 24.07
N VAL A 178 5.10 4.01 23.25
CA VAL A 178 5.11 5.40 23.72
C VAL A 178 3.76 5.90 24.23
N ASN A 179 2.64 5.26 23.88
CA ASN A 179 1.29 5.61 24.33
C ASN A 179 0.98 5.06 25.73
#